data_AF-A0A963LDB8-F1
#
_entry.id   AF-A0A963LDB8-F1
#
_cell.length_a   1.000
_cell.length_b   1.000
_cell.length_c   1.000
_cell.angle_alpha   90.00
_cell.angle_beta   90.00
_cell.angle_gamma   90.00
#
_symmetry.space_group_name_H-M   'P 1'
#
loop_
_entity.id
_entity.type
_entity.pdbx_description
1 polymer ?
#
loop_
_entity_poly.entity_id
_entity_poly.type
_entity_poly.pdbx_seq_one_letter_code
_entity_poly.pdbx_strand_id
1 'polypeptide(L)'
;GDAAGRRAAGRALEASLAHASDTRSVRFLFLPPEHDPDSFVREFGAEAFEQRIAQAVPLSQQLIALAGEDCDLSTVEGRAHLLANARPLWSALPEGALKRQLLVELAASGRDDIEQLKQQWGQPSAAGAARGKAPGRPPPRRAGRVSQGTANLLDRAIWLLLHRSGLWATLDGGAHDLLAAQPAPYDALFRVIERSIHEHGELAASALLAELQGSVPNDAGGGAVLARIAAFHAPLADGDLALELSLVLSKLRLQAVDDELKQLFESGVDSPDAQRRSRELMETRKRLKA
;
A
#
# COMPACT_ATOMS: atom_id res chain seq x y z
N GLY A 1 -9.88 7.26 31.67
CA GLY A 1 -10.16 7.96 30.42
C GLY A 1 -11.50 7.45 29.95
N ASP A 2 -12.35 8.35 29.48
CA ASP A 2 -13.65 8.01 28.93
C ASP A 2 -13.53 7.26 27.59
N ALA A 3 -14.66 6.82 27.02
CA ALA A 3 -14.67 6.12 25.73
C ALA A 3 -14.22 7.02 24.57
N ALA A 4 -14.29 8.34 24.70
CA ALA A 4 -13.76 9.27 23.70
C ALA A 4 -12.23 9.38 23.78
N GLY A 5 -11.66 9.44 24.98
CA GLY A 5 -10.23 9.47 25.23
C GLY A 5 -9.51 8.20 24.75
N ARG A 6 -10.13 7.02 24.88
CA ARG A 6 -9.58 5.78 24.29
C ARG A 6 -9.54 5.81 22.76
N ARG A 7 -10.59 6.33 22.11
CA ARG A 7 -10.62 6.51 20.65
C ARG A 7 -9.60 7.56 20.18
N ALA A 8 -9.42 8.63 20.94
CA ALA A 8 -8.39 9.64 20.67
C ALA A 8 -6.98 9.06 20.82
N ALA A 9 -6.75 8.23 21.84
CA ALA A 9 -5.49 7.52 22.02
C ALA A 9 -5.19 6.55 20.86
N GLY A 10 -6.21 5.87 20.32
CA GLY A 10 -6.05 5.03 19.12
C GLY A 10 -5.59 5.81 17.89
N ARG A 11 -6.20 6.99 17.64
CA ARG A 11 -5.76 7.87 16.55
C ARG A 11 -4.35 8.43 16.77
N ALA A 12 -4.04 8.80 18.01
CA ALA A 12 -2.71 9.29 18.37
C ALA A 12 -1.65 8.19 18.23
N LEU A 13 -2.00 6.94 18.57
CA LEU A 13 -1.17 5.77 18.32
C LEU A 13 -0.83 5.68 16.83
N GLU A 14 -1.84 5.56 15.97
CA GLU A 14 -1.65 5.45 14.51
C GLU A 14 -0.74 6.56 13.94
N ALA A 15 -0.96 7.81 14.34
CA ALA A 15 -0.15 8.94 13.91
C ALA A 15 1.31 8.88 14.42
N SER A 16 1.54 8.25 15.58
CA SER A 16 2.86 8.17 16.20
C SER A 16 3.72 6.98 15.72
N LEU A 17 3.11 5.96 15.09
CA LEU A 17 3.81 4.72 14.72
C LEU A 17 5.01 4.97 13.80
N ALA A 18 4.88 5.87 12.81
CA ALA A 18 5.96 6.21 11.89
C ALA A 18 7.18 6.85 12.57
N HIS A 19 7.02 7.33 13.81
CA HIS A 19 8.07 7.98 14.60
C HIS A 19 8.57 7.11 15.76
N ALA A 20 8.01 5.92 15.96
CA ALA A 20 8.37 5.01 17.04
C ALA A 20 9.65 4.22 16.67
N SER A 21 10.79 4.89 16.72
CA SER A 21 12.12 4.30 16.56
C SER A 21 12.69 3.78 17.88
N ASP A 22 13.78 3.02 17.82
CA ASP A 22 14.49 2.50 19.01
C ASP A 22 15.00 3.63 19.95
N THR A 23 15.09 4.86 19.46
CA THR A 23 15.56 6.05 20.19
C THR A 23 14.44 6.93 20.74
N ARG A 24 13.17 6.63 20.46
CA ARG A 24 12.03 7.46 20.87
C ARG A 24 11.01 6.62 21.65
N SER A 25 10.68 7.07 22.87
CA SER A 25 9.64 6.42 23.68
C SER A 25 8.31 7.17 23.59
N VAL A 26 7.26 6.48 23.16
CA VAL A 26 5.87 6.98 23.20
C VAL A 26 5.11 6.24 24.29
N ARG A 27 4.39 6.96 25.14
CA ARG A 27 3.56 6.41 26.23
C ARG A 27 2.21 7.12 26.27
N PHE A 28 1.18 6.40 26.70
CA PHE A 28 -0.20 6.85 26.77
C PHE A 28 -0.63 6.96 28.22
N LEU A 29 -0.95 8.18 28.65
CA LEU A 29 -1.47 8.44 29.99
C LEU A 29 -3.00 8.56 29.94
N PHE A 30 -3.68 7.73 30.73
CA PHE A 30 -5.12 7.79 30.89
C PHE A 30 -5.48 8.28 32.30
N LEU A 31 -6.02 9.49 32.41
CA LEU A 31 -6.52 10.06 33.66
C LEU A 31 -7.95 9.57 33.95
N PRO A 32 -8.46 9.67 35.19
CA PRO A 32 -9.87 9.38 35.48
C PRO A 32 -10.83 10.23 34.61
N PRO A 33 -12.04 9.73 34.31
CA PRO A 33 -12.94 10.38 33.35
C PRO A 33 -13.38 11.79 33.78
N GLU A 34 -13.34 12.11 35.06
CA GLU A 34 -13.69 13.43 35.59
C GLU A 34 -12.55 14.46 35.47
N HIS A 35 -11.33 14.03 35.11
CA HIS A 35 -10.13 14.87 35.19
C HIS A 35 -9.40 15.05 33.85
N ASP A 36 -9.05 16.30 33.58
CA ASP A 36 -7.99 16.70 32.64
C ASP A 36 -6.65 16.92 33.39
N PRO A 37 -5.52 17.18 32.70
CA PRO A 37 -4.22 17.34 33.37
C PRO A 37 -4.21 18.45 34.43
N ASP A 38 -4.88 19.58 34.17
CA ASP A 38 -4.91 20.73 35.07
C ASP A 38 -5.76 20.45 36.32
N SER A 39 -6.97 19.91 36.17
CA SER A 39 -7.82 19.53 37.30
C SER A 39 -7.23 18.39 38.12
N PHE A 40 -6.59 17.40 37.48
CA PHE A 40 -5.93 16.30 38.20
C PHE A 40 -4.80 16.82 39.09
N VAL A 41 -3.95 17.73 38.59
CA VAL A 41 -2.86 18.31 39.37
C VAL A 41 -3.40 19.20 40.49
N ARG A 42 -4.48 19.95 40.25
CA ARG A 42 -5.12 20.77 41.29
C ARG A 42 -5.71 19.94 42.43
N GLU A 43 -6.28 18.77 42.12
CA GLU A 43 -6.94 17.93 43.12
C GLU A 43 -5.98 16.97 43.84
N PHE A 44 -5.08 16.30 43.11
CA PHE A 44 -4.21 15.25 43.64
C PHE A 44 -2.75 15.70 43.82
N GLY A 45 -2.40 16.88 43.35
CA GLY A 45 -1.04 17.43 43.42
C GLY A 45 -0.12 16.95 42.30
N ALA A 46 1.04 17.62 42.18
CA ALA A 46 2.03 17.34 41.14
C ALA A 46 2.69 15.97 41.31
N GLU A 47 3.00 15.55 42.53
CA GLU A 47 3.63 14.24 42.80
C GLU A 47 2.75 13.08 42.36
N ALA A 48 1.44 13.15 42.58
CA ALA A 48 0.50 12.13 42.12
C ALA A 48 0.43 12.08 40.59
N PHE A 49 0.53 13.24 39.92
CA PHE A 49 0.57 13.29 38.45
C PHE A 49 1.86 12.70 37.88
N GLU A 50 3.02 12.95 38.50
CA GLU A 50 4.29 12.33 38.11
C GLU A 50 4.25 10.80 38.26
N GLN A 51 3.66 10.29 39.35
CA GLN A 51 3.45 8.85 39.53
C GLN A 51 2.56 8.28 38.42
N ARG A 52 1.53 9.01 37.99
CA ARG A 52 0.67 8.62 36.88
C ARG A 52 1.43 8.60 35.55
N ILE A 53 2.31 9.56 35.29
CA ILE A 53 3.19 9.57 34.10
C ILE A 53 4.12 8.34 34.13
N ALA A 54 4.69 8.00 35.28
CA ALA A 54 5.56 6.83 35.42
C ALA A 54 4.82 5.52 35.11
N GLN A 55 3.50 5.47 35.39
CA GLN A 55 2.62 4.34 35.09
C GLN A 55 1.96 4.44 33.70
N ALA A 56 2.35 5.40 32.86
CA ALA A 56 1.78 5.56 31.52
C ALA A 56 2.01 4.31 30.67
N VAL A 57 0.99 3.91 29.92
CA VAL A 57 0.97 2.69 29.13
C VAL A 57 1.97 2.82 27.97
N PRO A 58 2.97 1.92 27.85
CA PRO A 58 3.89 1.93 26.72
C PRO A 58 3.18 1.70 25.38
N LEU A 59 3.78 2.20 24.29
CA LEU A 59 3.26 2.02 22.94
C LEU A 59 2.99 0.56 22.56
N SER A 60 3.88 -0.36 22.94
CA SER A 60 3.71 -1.80 22.66
C SER A 60 2.43 -2.35 23.27
N GLN A 61 2.21 -2.08 24.56
CA GLN A 61 1.02 -2.52 25.29
C GLN A 61 -0.25 -1.87 24.76
N GLN A 62 -0.20 -0.57 24.46
CA GLN A 62 -1.35 0.14 23.90
C GLN A 62 -1.73 -0.38 22.51
N LEU A 63 -0.75 -0.76 21.68
CA LEU A 63 -1.00 -1.35 20.37
C LEU A 63 -1.68 -2.71 20.48
N ILE A 64 -1.19 -3.59 21.37
CA ILE A 64 -1.79 -4.91 21.59
C ILE A 64 -3.21 -4.76 22.16
N ALA A 65 -3.41 -3.83 23.10
CA ALA A 65 -4.72 -3.54 23.66
C ALA A 65 -5.71 -3.03 22.60
N LEU A 66 -5.27 -2.14 21.71
CA LEU A 66 -6.10 -1.65 20.60
C LEU A 66 -6.41 -2.76 19.59
N ALA A 67 -5.43 -3.58 19.23
CA ALA A 67 -5.63 -4.69 18.29
C ALA A 67 -6.57 -5.77 18.84
N GLY A 68 -6.56 -5.98 20.15
CA GLY A 68 -7.42 -6.92 20.86
C GLY A 68 -8.78 -6.35 21.29
N GLU A 69 -9.10 -5.09 20.97
CA GLU A 69 -10.40 -4.52 21.27
C GLU A 69 -11.49 -5.34 20.57
N ASP A 70 -12.56 -5.67 21.29
CA ASP A 70 -13.66 -6.53 20.84
C ASP A 70 -13.27 -7.97 20.41
N CYS A 71 -12.07 -8.45 20.75
CA CYS A 71 -11.60 -9.81 20.43
C CYS A 71 -11.69 -10.77 21.63
N ASP A 72 -12.30 -11.94 21.46
CA ASP A 72 -12.25 -13.02 22.47
C ASP A 72 -11.00 -13.91 22.29
N LEU A 73 -9.96 -13.63 23.09
CA LEU A 73 -8.67 -14.33 23.02
C LEU A 73 -8.73 -15.81 23.43
N SER A 74 -9.82 -16.26 24.05
CA SER A 74 -10.03 -17.68 24.34
C SER A 74 -10.32 -18.49 23.06
N THR A 75 -10.91 -17.85 22.05
CA THR A 75 -11.28 -18.46 20.77
C THR A 75 -10.15 -18.36 19.73
N VAL A 76 -10.13 -19.30 18.79
CA VAL A 76 -9.18 -19.25 17.66
C VAL A 76 -9.49 -18.04 16.78
N GLU A 77 -10.77 -17.76 16.58
CA GLU A 77 -11.28 -16.65 15.79
C GLU A 77 -10.86 -15.30 16.37
N GLY A 78 -11.00 -15.10 17.68
CA GLY A 78 -10.61 -13.85 18.33
C GLY A 78 -9.10 -13.63 18.33
N ARG A 79 -8.29 -14.69 18.47
CA ARG A 79 -6.82 -14.59 18.31
C ARG A 79 -6.42 -14.25 16.86
N ALA A 80 -7.05 -14.88 15.88
CA ALA A 80 -6.84 -14.54 14.47
C ALA A 80 -7.27 -13.09 14.17
N HIS A 81 -8.35 -12.61 14.80
CA HIS A 81 -8.82 -11.24 14.64
C HIS A 81 -7.85 -10.22 15.25
N LEU A 82 -7.31 -10.49 16.45
CA LEU A 82 -6.25 -9.69 17.06
C LEU A 82 -5.04 -9.55 16.12
N LEU A 83 -4.56 -10.67 15.56
CA LEU A 83 -3.42 -10.65 14.63
C LEU A 83 -3.73 -9.87 13.35
N ALA A 84 -4.94 -10.02 12.81
CA ALA A 84 -5.38 -9.27 11.63
C ALA A 84 -5.42 -7.76 11.89
N ASN A 85 -5.91 -7.34 13.06
CA ASN A 85 -5.97 -5.94 13.46
C ASN A 85 -4.58 -5.36 13.80
N ALA A 86 -3.68 -6.18 14.35
CA ALA A 86 -2.32 -5.77 14.70
C ALA A 86 -1.42 -5.59 13.46
N ARG A 87 -1.64 -6.36 12.40
CA ARG A 87 -0.82 -6.33 11.17
C ARG A 87 -0.61 -4.90 10.61
N PRO A 88 -1.64 -4.08 10.33
CA PRO A 88 -1.44 -2.73 9.79
C PRO A 88 -0.68 -1.83 10.76
N LEU A 89 -0.93 -1.94 12.07
CA LEU A 89 -0.25 -1.14 13.11
C LEU A 89 1.24 -1.52 13.19
N TRP A 90 1.54 -2.81 13.18
CA TRP A 90 2.92 -3.31 13.18
C TRP A 90 3.67 -2.92 11.90
N SER A 91 2.99 -2.95 10.75
CA SER A 91 3.58 -2.63 9.44
C SER A 91 3.99 -1.15 9.33
N ALA A 92 3.28 -0.26 10.04
CA ALA A 92 3.56 1.17 10.08
C ALA A 92 4.78 1.54 10.94
N LEU A 93 5.30 0.62 11.76
CA LEU A 93 6.50 0.86 12.55
C LEU A 93 7.76 0.89 11.67
N PRO A 94 8.71 1.79 11.95
CA PRO A 94 10.01 1.78 11.29
C PRO A 94 10.77 0.49 11.63
N GLU A 95 11.68 0.08 10.75
CA GLU A 95 12.55 -1.07 11.01
C GLU A 95 13.45 -0.79 12.23
N GLY A 96 13.55 -1.75 13.14
CA GLY A 96 14.25 -1.57 14.41
C GLY A 96 14.14 -2.76 15.37
N ALA A 97 14.75 -2.64 16.54
CA ALA A 97 14.60 -3.59 17.63
C ALA A 97 13.15 -3.61 18.16
N LEU A 98 12.51 -2.44 18.30
CA LEU A 98 11.14 -2.33 18.81
C LEU A 98 10.14 -3.13 17.95
N LYS A 99 10.19 -2.97 16.62
CA LYS A 99 9.32 -3.69 15.68
C LYS A 99 9.49 -5.21 15.77
N ARG A 100 10.73 -5.68 15.96
CA ARG A 100 11.06 -7.10 16.12
C ARG A 100 10.55 -7.66 17.44
N GLN A 101 10.78 -6.95 18.55
CA GLN A 101 10.30 -7.36 19.88
C GLN A 101 8.76 -7.38 19.94
N LEU A 102 8.10 -6.39 19.33
CA LEU A 102 6.64 -6.36 19.27
C LEU A 102 6.06 -7.54 18.47
N LEU A 103 6.74 -7.99 17.42
CA LEU A 103 6.30 -9.16 16.66
C LEU A 103 6.28 -10.43 17.54
N VAL A 104 7.26 -10.58 18.44
CA VAL A 104 7.32 -11.68 19.41
C VAL A 104 6.14 -11.61 20.38
N GLU A 105 5.84 -10.43 20.92
CA GLU A 105 4.69 -10.24 21.82
C GLU A 105 3.34 -10.50 21.14
N LEU A 106 3.21 -10.10 19.87
CA LEU A 106 2.00 -10.34 19.07
C LEU A 106 1.80 -11.82 18.77
N ALA A 107 2.87 -12.54 18.40
CA ALA A 107 2.82 -13.98 18.19
C ALA A 107 2.42 -14.72 19.47
N ALA A 108 2.98 -14.33 20.62
CA ALA A 108 2.60 -14.90 21.91
C ALA A 108 1.11 -14.65 22.24
N SER A 109 0.61 -13.45 21.96
CA SER A 109 -0.79 -13.07 22.17
C SER A 109 -1.75 -13.82 21.23
N GLY A 110 -1.34 -14.05 19.99
CA GLY A 110 -2.06 -14.85 18.99
C GLY A 110 -1.95 -16.37 19.17
N ARG A 111 -1.03 -16.83 20.02
CA ARG A 111 -0.61 -18.25 20.12
C ARG A 111 -0.19 -18.81 18.76
N ASP A 112 0.54 -18.00 18.00
CA ASP A 112 1.04 -18.34 16.68
C ASP A 112 2.57 -18.46 16.70
N ASP A 113 3.12 -19.14 15.70
CA ASP A 113 4.56 -19.25 15.53
C ASP A 113 5.14 -17.95 14.94
N ILE A 114 6.25 -17.47 15.50
CA ILE A 114 6.84 -16.18 15.12
C ILE A 114 7.31 -16.20 13.66
N GLU A 115 7.89 -17.31 13.19
CA GLU A 115 8.39 -17.41 11.81
C GLU A 115 7.22 -17.52 10.81
N GLN A 116 6.17 -18.27 11.15
CA GLN A 116 4.95 -18.32 10.34
C GLN A 116 4.28 -16.94 10.25
N LEU A 117 4.14 -16.24 11.37
CA LEU A 117 3.54 -14.90 11.41
C LEU A 117 4.34 -13.90 10.57
N LYS A 118 5.67 -13.93 10.69
CA LYS A 118 6.59 -13.11 9.89
C LYS A 118 6.47 -13.41 8.40
N GLN A 119 6.36 -14.68 8.01
CA GLN A 119 6.19 -15.08 6.61
C GLN A 119 4.83 -14.60 6.06
N GLN A 120 3.75 -14.74 6.83
CA GLN A 120 2.41 -14.30 6.43
C GLN A 120 2.30 -12.77 6.29
N TRP A 121 3.01 -12.02 7.14
CA TRP A 121 2.99 -10.56 7.12
C TRP A 121 4.00 -9.95 6.14
N GLY A 122 5.10 -10.67 5.85
CA GLY A 122 6.09 -10.31 4.85
C GLY A 122 5.67 -10.60 3.41
N GLN A 123 4.64 -11.43 3.19
CA GLN A 123 3.99 -11.54 1.89
C GLN A 123 3.01 -10.37 1.69
N PRO A 124 3.04 -9.66 0.55
CA PRO A 124 2.03 -8.67 0.21
C PRO A 124 0.67 -9.39 0.11
N SER A 125 -0.13 -9.32 1.17
CA SER A 125 -1.41 -10.00 1.23
C SER A 125 -2.45 -9.21 0.48
N ALA A 126 -2.96 -9.81 -0.60
CA ALA A 126 -4.13 -9.37 -1.35
C ALA A 126 -5.47 -9.54 -0.57
N ALA A 127 -5.43 -9.88 0.72
CA ALA A 127 -6.60 -10.29 1.50
C ALA A 127 -7.19 -9.20 2.44
N GLY A 128 -6.88 -7.91 2.20
CA GLY A 128 -7.44 -6.80 3.00
C GLY A 128 -8.90 -6.43 2.73
N ALA A 129 -9.59 -7.08 1.78
CA ALA A 129 -10.91 -6.63 1.30
C ALA A 129 -12.11 -7.45 1.81
N ALA A 130 -11.93 -8.43 2.70
CA ALA A 130 -13.02 -9.33 3.06
C ALA A 130 -13.08 -9.66 4.57
N ARG A 131 -13.71 -8.77 5.36
CA ARG A 131 -14.71 -9.15 6.37
C ARG A 131 -15.35 -7.92 7.03
N GLY A 132 -16.67 -7.82 6.88
CA GLY A 132 -17.48 -6.85 7.61
C GLY A 132 -18.84 -6.57 6.98
N LYS A 133 -19.73 -7.56 6.81
CA LYS A 133 -21.18 -7.30 6.87
C LYS A 133 -22.03 -8.55 7.11
N ALA A 134 -22.70 -8.57 8.27
CA ALA A 134 -23.83 -9.42 8.61
C ALA A 134 -25.08 -9.07 7.76
N PRO A 135 -26.08 -9.96 7.66
CA PRO A 135 -27.17 -9.82 6.69
C PRO A 135 -28.32 -8.99 7.27
N GLY A 136 -28.67 -7.88 6.61
CA GLY A 136 -29.81 -7.05 7.00
C GLY A 136 -30.14 -5.95 6.00
N ARG A 137 -31.17 -6.22 5.17
CA ARG A 137 -32.00 -5.31 4.34
C ARG A 137 -31.30 -4.49 3.23
N PRO A 138 -31.85 -4.45 1.99
CA PRO A 138 -31.16 -3.85 0.85
C PRO A 138 -31.27 -2.30 0.88
N PRO A 139 -30.15 -1.56 0.75
CA PRO A 139 -30.20 -0.15 0.37
C PRO A 139 -30.32 -0.02 -1.17
N PRO A 140 -30.80 1.12 -1.67
CA PRO A 140 -31.16 1.28 -3.07
C PRO A 140 -29.93 1.19 -3.97
N ARG A 141 -30.13 0.57 -5.15
CA ARG A 141 -29.18 0.49 -6.25
C ARG A 141 -28.60 1.88 -6.54
N ARG A 142 -27.35 2.10 -6.15
CA ARG A 142 -26.48 3.13 -6.72
C ARG A 142 -25.51 2.44 -7.67
N ALA A 143 -25.45 2.96 -8.89
CA ALA A 143 -24.60 2.52 -9.97
C ALA A 143 -23.15 2.29 -9.49
N GLY A 144 -22.53 1.25 -10.04
CA GLY A 144 -21.28 0.66 -9.59
C GLY A 144 -20.20 1.70 -9.30
N ARG A 145 -19.79 1.78 -8.04
CA ARG A 145 -18.48 2.31 -7.69
C ARG A 145 -17.44 1.26 -8.07
N VAL A 146 -16.80 1.51 -9.20
CA VAL A 146 -15.53 0.87 -9.58
C VAL A 146 -14.57 1.04 -8.40
N SER A 147 -14.07 -0.10 -7.90
CA SER A 147 -13.04 -0.15 -6.87
C SER A 147 -11.91 0.81 -7.24
N GLN A 148 -11.63 1.80 -6.38
CA GLN A 148 -10.42 2.62 -6.51
C GLN A 148 -9.23 1.70 -6.24
N GLY A 149 -8.71 1.11 -7.31
CA GLY A 149 -7.51 0.29 -7.28
C GLY A 149 -6.33 1.11 -6.77
N THR A 150 -5.59 0.52 -5.84
CA THR A 150 -4.23 0.90 -5.47
C THR A 150 -3.44 1.32 -6.72
N ALA A 151 -2.78 2.47 -6.68
CA ALA A 151 -1.97 3.01 -7.78
C ALA A 151 -1.17 1.90 -8.47
N ASN A 152 -1.50 1.63 -9.74
CA ASN A 152 -0.84 0.59 -10.51
C ASN A 152 0.49 1.11 -11.09
N LEU A 153 1.45 0.23 -11.38
CA LEU A 153 2.70 0.59 -12.04
C LEU A 153 2.44 1.31 -13.38
N LEU A 154 1.38 0.94 -14.09
CA LEU A 154 0.92 1.59 -15.31
C LEU A 154 0.40 3.02 -15.06
N ASP A 155 -0.30 3.27 -13.95
CA ASP A 155 -0.71 4.62 -13.55
C ASP A 155 0.53 5.49 -13.29
N ARG A 156 1.57 4.92 -12.65
CA ARG A 156 2.84 5.61 -12.41
C ARG A 156 3.59 5.89 -13.71
N ALA A 157 3.62 4.95 -14.66
CA ALA A 157 4.25 5.16 -15.97
C ALA A 157 3.59 6.31 -16.74
N ILE A 158 2.27 6.37 -16.78
CA ILE A 158 1.53 7.46 -17.42
C ILE A 158 1.76 8.78 -16.68
N TRP A 159 1.75 8.76 -15.35
CA TRP A 159 2.06 9.93 -14.54
C TRP A 159 3.47 10.48 -14.83
N LEU A 160 4.48 9.61 -14.97
CA LEU A 160 5.85 10.01 -15.30
C LEU A 160 5.93 10.63 -16.71
N LEU A 161 5.29 10.01 -17.69
CA LEU A 161 5.23 10.51 -19.07
C LEU A 161 4.45 11.83 -19.19
N LEU A 162 3.43 12.05 -18.35
CA LEU A 162 2.74 13.33 -18.27
C LEU A 162 3.66 14.45 -17.78
N HIS A 163 4.49 14.19 -16.77
CA HIS A 163 5.37 15.20 -16.20
C HIS A 163 6.66 15.41 -17.02
N ARG A 164 7.06 14.42 -17.83
CA ARG A 164 8.21 14.52 -18.72
C ARG A 164 8.01 13.65 -19.97
N SER A 165 7.27 14.20 -20.93
CA SER A 165 6.90 13.49 -22.17
C SER A 165 8.12 13.13 -23.05
N GLY A 166 9.20 13.91 -22.97
CA GLY A 166 10.46 13.61 -23.66
C GLY A 166 11.10 12.26 -23.29
N LEU A 167 10.73 11.66 -22.16
CA LEU A 167 11.18 10.31 -21.78
C LEU A 167 10.65 9.21 -22.72
N TRP A 168 9.57 9.47 -23.46
CA TRP A 168 9.07 8.50 -24.43
C TRP A 168 10.08 8.18 -25.52
N ALA A 169 10.84 9.19 -25.97
CA ALA A 169 11.85 9.04 -27.02
C ALA A 169 13.11 8.30 -26.55
N THR A 170 13.32 8.16 -25.23
CA THR A 170 14.48 7.46 -24.65
C THR A 170 14.20 5.99 -24.38
N LEU A 171 12.96 5.53 -24.61
CA LEU A 171 12.57 4.14 -24.46
C LEU A 171 13.17 3.28 -25.57
N ASP A 172 13.54 2.05 -25.22
CA ASP A 172 13.92 1.02 -26.18
C ASP A 172 12.67 0.38 -26.81
N GLY A 173 12.84 -0.28 -27.96
CA GLY A 173 11.72 -0.94 -28.67
C GLY A 173 10.93 -1.90 -27.78
N GLY A 174 11.62 -2.66 -26.91
CA GLY A 174 10.96 -3.57 -25.99
C GLY A 174 10.10 -2.88 -24.91
N ALA A 175 10.39 -1.64 -24.52
CA ALA A 175 9.50 -0.87 -23.65
C ALA A 175 8.27 -0.37 -24.41
N HIS A 176 8.42 0.08 -25.66
CA HIS A 176 7.29 0.48 -26.49
C HIS A 176 6.31 -0.69 -26.70
N ASP A 177 6.84 -1.87 -27.08
CA ASP A 177 6.03 -3.07 -27.27
C ASP A 177 5.29 -3.47 -25.98
N LEU A 178 5.98 -3.41 -24.84
CA LEU A 178 5.39 -3.71 -23.54
C LEU A 178 4.22 -2.78 -23.20
N LEU A 179 4.39 -1.47 -23.42
CA LEU A 179 3.35 -0.48 -23.10
C LEU A 179 2.17 -0.58 -24.08
N ALA A 180 2.45 -0.87 -25.36
CA ALA A 180 1.43 -1.05 -26.39
C ALA A 180 0.60 -2.34 -26.21
N ALA A 181 1.18 -3.38 -25.61
CA ALA A 181 0.53 -4.67 -25.37
C ALA A 181 -0.35 -4.71 -24.11
N GLN A 182 -0.46 -3.62 -23.36
CA GLN A 182 -1.26 -3.58 -22.14
C GLN A 182 -2.76 -3.73 -22.44
N PRO A 183 -3.56 -4.33 -21.54
CA PRO A 183 -5.01 -4.41 -21.72
C PRO A 183 -5.69 -3.05 -21.53
N ALA A 184 -6.92 -2.93 -22.05
CA ALA A 184 -7.79 -1.78 -21.78
C ALA A 184 -7.94 -1.54 -20.27
N PRO A 185 -7.90 -0.28 -19.80
CA PRO A 185 -7.90 0.97 -20.57
C PRO A 185 -6.51 1.53 -20.95
N TYR A 186 -5.43 0.81 -20.66
CA TYR A 186 -4.07 1.34 -20.74
C TYR A 186 -3.53 1.42 -22.18
N ASP A 187 -3.92 0.50 -23.05
CA ASP A 187 -3.58 0.52 -24.48
C ASP A 187 -3.95 1.84 -25.15
N ALA A 188 -5.18 2.29 -24.96
CA ALA A 188 -5.69 3.51 -25.57
C ALA A 188 -4.93 4.74 -25.06
N LEU A 189 -4.59 4.76 -23.76
CA LEU A 189 -3.83 5.85 -23.15
C LEU A 189 -2.41 5.92 -23.71
N PHE A 190 -1.67 4.80 -23.76
CA PHE A 190 -0.31 4.80 -24.30
C PHE A 190 -0.27 5.13 -25.79
N ARG A 191 -1.25 4.67 -26.59
CA ARG A 191 -1.35 5.03 -28.00
C ARG A 191 -1.59 6.53 -28.22
N VAL A 192 -2.40 7.16 -27.38
CA VAL A 192 -2.59 8.62 -27.45
C VAL A 192 -1.28 9.33 -27.08
N ILE A 193 -0.58 8.89 -26.03
CA ILE A 193 0.73 9.45 -25.67
C ILE A 193 1.72 9.34 -26.82
N GLU A 194 1.83 8.16 -27.42
CA GLU A 194 2.71 7.90 -28.57
C GLU A 194 2.38 8.82 -29.74
N ARG A 195 1.10 8.89 -30.14
CA ARG A 195 0.64 9.74 -31.24
C ARG A 195 0.90 11.21 -30.94
N SER A 196 0.54 11.70 -29.75
CA SER A 196 0.72 13.10 -29.38
C SER A 196 2.19 13.52 -29.38
N ILE A 197 3.09 12.65 -28.90
CA ILE A 197 4.54 12.90 -28.90
C ILE A 197 5.10 12.81 -30.33
N HIS A 198 4.63 11.89 -31.15
CA HIS A 198 5.04 11.77 -32.54
C HIS A 198 4.63 13.01 -33.38
N GLU A 199 3.43 13.53 -33.17
CA GLU A 199 2.86 14.65 -33.91
C GLU A 199 3.39 16.01 -33.44
N HIS A 200 3.55 16.21 -32.13
CA HIS A 200 3.83 17.52 -31.54
C HIS A 200 5.20 17.62 -30.86
N GLY A 201 5.93 16.52 -30.72
CA GLY A 201 7.18 16.46 -29.98
C GLY A 201 6.98 16.50 -28.46
N GLU A 202 7.92 17.11 -27.74
CA GLU A 202 7.84 17.23 -26.28
C GLU A 202 6.71 18.21 -25.88
N LEU A 203 5.73 17.69 -25.16
CA LEU A 203 4.56 18.42 -24.68
C LEU A 203 4.63 18.68 -23.18
N ALA A 204 4.10 19.83 -22.76
CA ALA A 204 3.85 20.13 -21.36
C ALA A 204 2.73 19.24 -20.78
N ALA A 205 2.78 18.98 -19.48
CA ALA A 205 1.86 18.07 -18.79
C ALA A 205 0.38 18.40 -19.02
N SER A 206 0.00 19.68 -19.01
CA SER A 206 -1.38 20.12 -19.24
C SER A 206 -1.85 19.87 -20.67
N ALA A 207 -0.97 20.05 -21.66
CA ALA A 207 -1.29 19.81 -23.07
C ALA A 207 -1.48 18.32 -23.33
N LEU A 208 -0.57 17.48 -22.84
CA LEU A 208 -0.69 16.03 -22.98
C LEU A 208 -1.91 15.46 -22.23
N LEU A 209 -2.25 16.02 -21.07
CA LEU A 209 -3.45 15.65 -20.33
C LEU A 209 -4.74 16.02 -21.09
N ALA A 210 -4.78 17.17 -21.76
CA ALA A 210 -5.91 17.57 -22.59
C ALA A 210 -6.13 16.62 -23.79
N GLU A 211 -5.03 16.22 -24.45
CA GLU A 211 -5.07 15.20 -25.53
C GLU A 211 -5.66 13.87 -25.05
N LEU A 212 -5.23 13.42 -23.86
CA LEU A 212 -5.72 12.18 -23.24
C LEU A 212 -7.20 12.27 -22.84
N GLN A 213 -7.65 13.42 -22.34
CA GLN A 213 -9.06 13.63 -21.99
C GLN A 213 -9.97 13.75 -23.22
N GLY A 214 -9.47 14.31 -24.33
CA GLY A 214 -10.24 14.49 -25.56
C GLY A 214 -10.32 13.24 -26.43
N SER A 215 -9.29 12.39 -26.42
CA SER A 215 -9.17 11.24 -27.31
C SER A 215 -9.71 9.92 -26.73
N VAL A 216 -9.84 9.81 -25.39
CA VAL A 216 -10.23 8.55 -24.75
C VAL A 216 -11.73 8.54 -24.45
N PRO A 217 -12.51 7.60 -25.01
CA PRO A 217 -13.93 7.46 -24.72
C PRO A 217 -14.20 7.30 -23.20
N ASN A 218 -15.16 8.06 -22.68
CA ASN A 218 -15.44 8.16 -21.25
C ASN A 218 -15.97 6.84 -20.63
N ASP A 219 -16.43 5.92 -21.46
CA ASP A 219 -16.98 4.60 -21.16
C ASP A 219 -15.93 3.49 -21.01
N ALA A 220 -14.73 3.68 -21.57
CA ALA A 220 -13.64 2.70 -21.52
C ALA A 220 -12.92 2.61 -20.16
N GLY A 221 -13.26 3.45 -19.19
CA GLY A 221 -12.59 3.50 -17.87
C GLY A 221 -11.31 4.33 -17.84
N GLY A 222 -10.85 4.86 -18.97
CA GLY A 222 -9.68 5.75 -19.06
C GLY A 222 -9.83 7.04 -18.25
N GLY A 223 -11.03 7.62 -18.20
CA GLY A 223 -11.32 8.78 -17.34
C GLY A 223 -11.09 8.51 -15.85
N ALA A 224 -11.38 7.29 -15.39
CA ALA A 224 -11.09 6.89 -14.01
C ALA A 224 -9.58 6.74 -13.75
N VAL A 225 -8.80 6.32 -14.76
CA VAL A 225 -7.32 6.27 -14.68
C VAL A 225 -6.75 7.68 -14.58
N LEU A 226 -7.17 8.59 -15.46
CA LEU A 226 -6.72 9.99 -15.45
C LEU A 226 -7.10 10.69 -14.14
N ALA A 227 -8.30 10.44 -13.60
CA ALA A 227 -8.72 10.97 -12.31
C ALA A 227 -7.86 10.45 -11.14
N ARG A 228 -7.43 9.17 -11.16
CA ARG A 228 -6.49 8.64 -10.15
C ARG A 228 -5.12 9.27 -10.26
N ILE A 229 -4.61 9.42 -11.49
CA ILE A 229 -3.29 10.02 -11.76
C ILE A 229 -3.26 11.48 -11.34
N ALA A 230 -4.35 12.23 -11.57
CA ALA A 230 -4.48 13.62 -11.13
C ALA A 230 -4.46 13.78 -9.60
N ALA A 231 -4.74 12.72 -8.84
CA ALA A 231 -4.64 12.72 -7.37
C ALA A 231 -3.20 12.48 -6.87
N PHE A 232 -2.24 12.14 -7.73
CA PHE A 232 -0.85 11.96 -7.33
C PHE A 232 -0.18 13.32 -7.11
N HIS A 233 0.64 13.42 -6.06
CA HIS A 233 1.44 14.61 -5.80
C HIS A 233 2.42 14.87 -6.96
N ALA A 234 2.66 16.15 -7.26
CA ALA A 234 3.65 16.57 -8.25
C ALA A 234 5.03 15.98 -7.94
N PRO A 235 5.89 15.77 -8.96
CA PRO A 235 7.23 15.26 -8.75
C PRO A 235 8.01 16.18 -7.80
N LEU A 236 8.85 15.58 -6.96
CA LEU A 236 9.85 16.33 -6.20
C LEU A 236 10.76 17.05 -7.21
N ALA A 237 11.07 18.32 -6.96
CA ALA A 237 11.82 19.16 -7.89
C ALA A 237 13.20 18.60 -8.27
N ASP A 238 13.80 17.77 -7.41
CA ASP A 238 15.11 17.14 -7.60
C ASP A 238 15.05 15.65 -8.00
N GLY A 239 13.87 15.10 -8.29
CA GLY A 239 13.70 13.68 -8.63
C GLY A 239 14.13 13.33 -10.06
N ASP A 240 14.95 12.29 -10.24
CA ASP A 240 15.26 11.76 -11.57
C ASP A 240 14.11 10.92 -12.13
N LEU A 241 13.19 11.60 -12.81
CA LEU A 241 12.04 11.00 -13.49
C LEU A 241 12.43 9.91 -14.50
N ALA A 242 13.60 10.00 -15.13
CA ALA A 242 14.07 9.00 -16.09
C ALA A 242 14.43 7.69 -15.37
N LEU A 243 15.15 7.78 -14.26
CA LEU A 243 15.47 6.65 -13.41
C LEU A 243 14.18 6.02 -12.86
N GLU A 244 13.24 6.83 -12.37
CA GLU A 244 11.94 6.32 -11.90
C GLU A 244 11.18 5.55 -12.98
N LEU A 245 11.12 6.09 -14.20
CA LEU A 245 10.46 5.40 -15.33
C LEU A 245 11.15 4.08 -15.66
N SER A 246 12.48 4.07 -15.67
CA SER A 246 13.26 2.85 -15.91
C SER A 246 12.97 1.75 -14.87
N LEU A 247 12.82 2.12 -13.59
CA LEU A 247 12.47 1.20 -12.51
C LEU A 247 11.04 0.68 -12.64
N VAL A 248 10.10 1.54 -13.02
CA VAL A 248 8.71 1.13 -13.30
C VAL A 248 8.68 0.15 -14.47
N LEU A 249 9.36 0.45 -15.57
CA LEU A 249 9.42 -0.43 -16.75
C LEU A 249 10.11 -1.77 -16.43
N SER A 250 11.17 -1.76 -15.63
CA SER A 250 11.84 -2.99 -15.20
C SER A 250 10.91 -3.89 -14.38
N LYS A 251 10.09 -3.31 -13.51
CA LYS A 251 9.06 -4.05 -12.75
C LYS A 251 7.96 -4.59 -13.66
N LEU A 252 7.48 -3.81 -14.64
CA LEU A 252 6.49 -4.25 -15.61
C LEU A 252 7.02 -5.41 -16.47
N ARG A 253 8.28 -5.35 -16.90
CA ARG A 253 8.94 -6.45 -17.63
C ARG A 253 9.01 -7.71 -16.79
N LEU A 254 9.38 -7.57 -15.52
CA LEU A 254 9.44 -8.71 -14.60
C LEU A 254 8.05 -9.34 -14.40
N GLN A 255 7.00 -8.53 -14.28
CA GLN A 255 5.62 -9.02 -14.20
C GLN A 255 5.21 -9.77 -15.46
N ALA A 256 5.48 -9.21 -16.65
CA ALA A 256 5.18 -9.88 -17.91
C ALA A 256 5.89 -11.23 -18.06
N VAL A 257 7.17 -11.30 -17.66
CA VAL A 257 7.94 -12.56 -17.66
C VAL A 257 7.38 -13.58 -16.67
N ASP A 258 6.99 -13.13 -15.46
CA ASP A 258 6.41 -14.01 -14.45
C ASP A 258 5.03 -14.53 -14.88
N ASP A 259 4.22 -13.70 -15.53
CA ASP A 259 2.92 -14.08 -16.09
C ASP A 259 3.06 -15.07 -17.27
N GLU A 260 4.00 -14.84 -18.19
CA GLU A 260 4.28 -15.75 -19.31
C GLU A 260 4.79 -17.11 -18.81
N LEU A 261 5.70 -17.12 -17.83
CA LEU A 261 6.15 -18.35 -17.17
C LEU A 261 4.99 -19.11 -16.54
N LYS A 262 4.11 -18.40 -15.81
CA LYS A 262 2.92 -18.98 -15.19
C LYS A 262 1.99 -19.60 -16.24
N GLN A 263 1.71 -18.89 -17.33
CA GLN A 263 0.90 -19.41 -18.43
C GLN A 263 1.51 -20.67 -19.06
N LEU A 264 2.84 -20.71 -19.28
CA LEU A 264 3.51 -21.90 -19.79
C LEU A 264 3.37 -23.08 -18.83
N PHE A 265 3.55 -22.88 -17.52
CA PHE A 265 3.35 -23.94 -16.53
C PHE A 265 1.90 -24.43 -16.45
N GLU A 266 0.92 -23.52 -16.50
CA GLU A 266 -0.51 -23.86 -16.46
C GLU A 266 -1.00 -24.55 -17.74
N SER A 267 -0.40 -24.22 -18.89
CA SER A 267 -0.76 -24.83 -20.18
C SER A 267 -0.41 -26.32 -20.29
N GLY A 268 0.53 -26.81 -19.46
CA GLY A 268 0.98 -28.22 -19.48
C GLY A 268 1.61 -28.68 -20.81
N VAL A 269 1.94 -27.74 -21.72
CA VAL A 269 2.51 -28.06 -23.04
C VAL A 269 3.99 -28.42 -22.91
N ASP A 270 4.29 -29.72 -22.92
CA ASP A 270 5.66 -30.23 -22.88
C ASP A 270 6.27 -30.33 -24.30
N SER A 271 6.40 -29.18 -24.96
CA SER A 271 7.04 -29.05 -26.27
C SER A 271 8.50 -28.62 -26.12
N PRO A 272 9.43 -29.10 -26.99
CA PRO A 272 10.82 -28.62 -27.00
C PRO A 272 10.94 -27.10 -27.18
N ASP A 273 9.98 -26.46 -27.84
CA ASP A 273 9.93 -25.00 -27.99
C ASP A 273 9.46 -24.30 -26.70
N ALA A 274 8.49 -24.89 -25.99
CA ALA A 274 8.03 -24.38 -24.69
C ALA A 274 9.14 -24.47 -23.63
N GLN A 275 9.90 -25.56 -23.61
CA GLN A 275 11.06 -25.72 -22.74
C GLN A 275 12.17 -24.70 -23.04
N ARG A 276 12.43 -24.42 -24.33
CA ARG A 276 13.40 -23.40 -24.76
C ARG A 276 12.97 -22.01 -24.31
N ARG A 277 11.71 -21.64 -24.58
CA ARG A 277 11.13 -20.37 -24.17
C ARG A 277 11.14 -20.17 -22.65
N SER A 278 10.81 -21.20 -21.88
CA SER A 278 10.86 -21.16 -20.42
C SER A 278 12.27 -20.87 -19.89
N ARG A 279 13.31 -21.52 -20.46
CA ARG A 279 14.70 -21.26 -20.09
C ARG A 279 15.13 -19.82 -20.41
N GLU A 280 14.76 -19.30 -21.58
CA GLU A 280 15.02 -17.90 -21.98
C GLU A 280 14.36 -16.90 -21.03
N LEU A 281 13.10 -17.15 -20.64
CA LEU A 281 12.37 -16.33 -19.69
C LEU A 281 12.99 -16.38 -18.29
N MET A 282 13.45 -17.54 -17.82
CA MET A 282 14.15 -17.65 -16.53
C MET A 282 15.47 -16.86 -16.51
N GLU A 283 16.24 -16.87 -17.60
CA GLU A 283 17.46 -16.06 -17.71
C GLU A 283 17.14 -14.57 -17.75
N THR A 284 16.09 -14.17 -18.48
CA THR A 284 15.61 -12.78 -18.51
C THR A 284 15.16 -12.30 -17.14
N ARG A 285 14.44 -13.15 -16.39
CA ARG A 285 14.02 -12.89 -15.01
C ARG A 285 15.20 -12.67 -14.08
N LYS A 286 16.27 -13.46 -14.20
CA LYS A 286 17.49 -13.30 -13.40
C LYS A 286 18.16 -11.96 -13.68
N ARG A 287 18.26 -11.56 -14.96
CA ARG A 287 18.86 -10.26 -15.37
C ARG A 287 18.07 -9.06 -14.84
N LEU A 288 16.74 -9.14 -14.81
CA LEU A 288 15.88 -8.06 -14.31
C LEU A 288 15.84 -7.95 -12.77
N LYS A 289 16.31 -8.97 -12.05
CA LYS A 289 16.39 -8.98 -10.57
C LYS A 289 17.77 -8.64 -10.01
N ALA A 290 18.80 -8.68 -10.86
CA ALA A 290 20.18 -8.34 -10.52
C ALA A 290 20.37 -6.82 -10.50
#